data_AF-A0A6B3ECK3-F1
#
_entry.id   AF-A0A6B3ECK3-F1
#
_cell.length_a   1.000
_cell.length_b   1.000
_cell.length_c   1.000
_cell.angle_alpha   90.00
_cell.angle_beta   90.00
_cell.angle_gamma   90.00
#
_symmetry.space_group_name_H-M   'P 1'
#
loop_
_entity.id
_entity.type
_entity.pdbx_description
1 polymer ?
#
loop_
_entity_poly.entity_id
_entity_poly.type
_entity_poly.pdbx_seq_one_letter_code
_entity_poly.pdbx_strand_id
1 'polypeptide(L)'
;YFWFYKQGVIGIPSDQGANFVSSIVAFVVGAVVMVVVTMVTKPKPAAELQGLVYGTKSPGAEEPPAEGDDAWYRKPALLGWGALILAALCYVPFSL
;
A
#
# COMPACT_ATOMS: atom_id res chain seq x y z
N TYR A 1 6.94 16.97 14.96
CA TYR A 1 6.80 18.06 13.97
C TYR A 1 5.42 18.76 14.09
N PHE A 2 4.30 18.03 14.23
CA PHE A 2 2.95 18.63 14.23
C PHE A 2 2.74 19.76 15.24
N TRP A 3 3.32 19.63 16.43
CA TRP A 3 3.27 20.69 17.45
C TRP A 3 3.97 21.99 16.98
N PHE A 4 5.13 21.88 16.32
CA PHE A 4 5.83 23.02 15.73
C PHE A 4 5.06 23.65 14.56
N TYR A 5 4.31 22.84 13.80
CA TYR A 5 3.35 23.36 12.80
C TYR A 5 2.24 24.18 13.48
N LYS A 6 1.60 23.65 14.54
CA LYS A 6 0.55 24.37 15.27
C LYS A 6 1.03 25.66 15.94
N GLN A 7 2.31 25.73 16.29
CA GLN A 7 2.95 26.93 16.83
C GLN A 7 3.45 27.92 15.75
N GLY A 8 3.27 27.61 14.47
CA GLY A 8 3.69 28.49 13.36
C GLY A 8 5.20 28.48 13.08
N VAL A 9 5.96 27.54 13.67
CA VAL A 9 7.41 27.42 13.46
C VAL A 9 7.72 26.72 12.13
N ILE A 10 6.85 25.79 11.70
CA ILE A 10 6.94 25.14 10.39
C ILE A 10 5.77 25.65 9.53
N GLY A 11 6.08 26.32 8.43
CA GLY A 11 5.08 26.79 7.48
C GLY A 11 4.62 25.67 6.55
N ILE A 12 3.35 25.28 6.66
CA ILE A 12 2.67 24.43 5.66
C ILE A 12 1.49 25.25 5.12
N PRO A 13 1.31 25.36 3.79
CA PRO A 13 0.34 26.29 3.20
C PRO A 13 -1.12 26.08 3.61
N SER A 14 -1.49 24.88 4.07
CA SER A 14 -2.85 24.56 4.50
C SER A 14 -2.87 23.44 5.54
N ASP A 15 -3.94 23.39 6.34
CA ASP A 15 -4.20 22.28 7.25
C ASP A 15 -4.34 20.94 6.51
N GLN A 16 -4.86 20.96 5.28
CA GLN A 16 -4.92 19.76 4.44
C GLN A 16 -3.51 19.28 4.06
N GLY A 17 -2.61 20.20 3.68
CA GLY A 17 -1.20 19.87 3.44
C GLY A 17 -0.52 19.33 4.69
N ALA A 18 -0.82 19.90 5.86
CA ALA A 18 -0.30 19.42 7.13
C ALA A 18 -0.80 18.01 7.47
N ASN A 19 -2.06 17.69 7.16
CA ASN A 19 -2.60 16.33 7.30
C ASN A 19 -1.90 15.32 6.39
N PHE A 20 -1.59 15.67 5.13
CA PHE A 20 -0.81 14.81 4.24
C PHE A 20 0.60 14.55 4.76
N VAL A 21 1.32 15.59 5.21
CA VAL A 21 2.64 15.44 5.83
C VAL A 21 2.54 14.55 7.07
N SER A 22 1.47 14.69 7.85
CA SER A 22 1.21 13.85 9.02
C SER A 22 1.07 12.38 8.67
N SER A 23 0.30 12.06 7.63
CA SER A 23 0.13 10.70 7.16
C SER A 23 1.45 10.08 6.70
N ILE A 24 2.29 10.84 5.99
CA ILE A 24 3.63 10.39 5.57
C ILE A 24 4.50 10.09 6.79
N VAL A 25 4.56 11.01 7.75
CA VAL A 25 5.35 10.82 8.97
C VAL A 25 4.86 9.60 9.75
N ALA A 26 3.55 9.44 9.91
CA ALA A 26 2.96 8.29 10.61
C ALA A 26 3.29 6.97 9.90
N PHE A 27 3.20 6.92 8.57
CA PHE A 27 3.57 5.76 7.78
C PHE A 27 5.04 5.38 7.96
N VAL A 28 5.96 6.36 7.87
CA VAL A 28 7.39 6.13 8.06
C VAL A 28 7.72 5.66 9.47
N VAL A 29 7.16 6.30 10.50
CA VAL A 29 7.34 5.88 11.89
C VAL A 29 6.82 4.46 12.09
N GLY A 30 5.63 4.15 11.58
CA GLY A 30 5.06 2.80 11.63
C GLY A 30 5.96 1.76 10.95
N ALA A 31 6.50 2.07 9.77
CA ALA A 31 7.44 1.19 9.07
C ALA A 31 8.72 0.95 9.86
N VAL A 32 9.33 1.99 10.43
CA VAL A 32 10.52 1.87 11.28
C VAL A 32 10.23 0.99 12.50
N VAL A 33 9.12 1.24 13.19
CA VAL A 33 8.71 0.42 14.35
C VAL A 33 8.49 -1.03 13.94
N MET A 34 7.81 -1.30 12.82
CA MET A 34 7.62 -2.67 12.32
C MET A 34 8.96 -3.37 12.07
N VAL A 35 9.92 -2.71 11.44
CA VAL A 35 11.27 -3.27 11.20
C VAL A 35 11.98 -3.56 12.52
N VAL A 36 12.03 -2.59 13.44
CA VAL A 36 12.68 -2.75 14.74
C VAL A 36 12.06 -3.90 15.54
N VAL A 37 10.72 -3.95 15.60
CA VAL A 37 10.00 -5.03 16.30
C VAL A 37 10.27 -6.38 15.64
N THR A 38 10.33 -6.44 14.30
CA THR A 38 10.67 -7.68 13.57
C THR A 38 12.06 -8.18 13.95
N MET A 39 13.04 -7.30 14.16
CA MET A 39 14.41 -7.70 14.54
C MET A 39 14.51 -8.27 15.96
N VAL A 40 13.58 -7.91 16.86
CA VAL A 40 13.60 -8.33 18.27
C VAL A 40 12.54 -9.37 18.60
N THR A 41 11.76 -9.84 17.62
CA THR A 41 10.70 -10.84 17.80
C THR A 41 11.04 -12.15 17.12
N LYS A 42 10.40 -13.25 17.58
CA LYS A 42 10.60 -14.57 16.98
C LYS A 42 9.91 -14.64 15.62
N PRO A 43 10.60 -15.10 14.55
CA PRO A 43 9.97 -15.32 13.25
C PRO A 43 8.80 -16.32 13.34
N LYS A 44 7.73 -16.06 12.58
CA LYS A 44 6.62 -17.01 12.46
C LYS A 44 7.05 -18.27 11.70
N PRO A 45 6.52 -19.45 12.06
CA PRO A 45 6.76 -20.69 11.30
C PRO A 45 6.38 -20.54 9.83
N ALA A 46 7.16 -21.14 8.92
CA ALA A 46 6.92 -21.04 7.48
C ALA A 46 5.54 -21.56 7.04
N ALA A 47 4.98 -22.53 7.76
CA ALA A 47 3.63 -23.04 7.51
C ALA A 47 2.54 -21.97 7.69
N GLU A 48 2.76 -20.99 8.58
CA GLU A 48 1.83 -19.86 8.78
C GLU A 48 2.00 -18.75 7.74
N LEU A 49 3.05 -18.81 6.91
CA LEU A 49 3.39 -17.79 5.92
C LEU A 49 2.99 -18.18 4.49
N GLN A 50 2.38 -19.35 4.31
CA GLN A 50 1.95 -19.84 3.00
C GLN A 50 0.97 -18.87 2.33
N GLY A 51 1.33 -18.38 1.15
CA GLY A 51 0.53 -17.39 0.40
C GLY A 51 0.59 -15.96 0.95
N LEU A 52 1.27 -15.72 2.07
CA LEU A 52 1.46 -14.37 2.65
C LEU A 52 2.78 -13.72 2.24
N VAL A 53 3.77 -14.53 1.88
CA VAL A 53 5.10 -14.06 1.47
C VAL A 53 5.51 -14.69 0.15
N TYR A 54 6.32 -13.96 -0.60
CA TYR A 54 6.98 -14.47 -1.79
C TYR A 54 7.83 -15.71 -1.46
N GLY A 55 7.83 -16.70 -2.34
CA GLY A 55 8.63 -17.93 -2.19
C GLY A 55 7.96 -19.06 -1.39
N THR A 56 6.71 -18.87 -0.94
CA THR A 56 5.89 -19.97 -0.39
C THR A 56 4.85 -20.42 -1.41
N LYS A 57 4.46 -21.69 -1.36
CA LYS A 57 3.33 -22.19 -2.16
C LYS A 57 2.07 -21.51 -1.65
N SER A 58 1.36 -20.82 -2.53
CA SER A 58 0.06 -20.26 -2.19
C SER A 58 -0.97 -21.38 -2.11
N PRO A 59 -1.82 -21.41 -1.07
CA PRO A 59 -2.98 -22.30 -1.06
C PRO A 59 -3.82 -22.09 -2.33
N GLY A 60 -4.28 -23.17 -2.95
CA GLY A 60 -5.08 -23.13 -4.18
C GLY A 60 -4.33 -22.85 -5.49
N ALA A 61 -3.00 -22.64 -5.46
CA ALA A 61 -2.23 -22.41 -6.70
C ALA A 61 -2.19 -23.60 -7.66
N GLU A 62 -2.51 -24.81 -7.18
CA GLU A 62 -2.58 -26.04 -8.00
C GLU A 62 -4.00 -26.41 -8.41
N GLU A 63 -5.02 -25.71 -7.90
CA GLU A 63 -6.39 -25.96 -8.29
C GLU A 63 -6.66 -25.35 -9.67
N PRO A 64 -7.27 -26.11 -10.61
CA PRO A 64 -7.63 -25.56 -11.90
C PRO A 64 -8.59 -24.38 -11.70
N PRO A 65 -8.53 -23.36 -12.58
CA PRO A 65 -9.45 -22.23 -12.51
C PRO A 65 -10.90 -22.71 -12.45
N ALA A 66 -11.69 -22.12 -11.56
CA ALA A 66 -13.10 -22.44 -11.48
C ALA A 66 -13.82 -21.96 -12.75
N GLU A 67 -14.96 -22.58 -13.06
CA GLU A 67 -15.78 -22.15 -14.20
C GLU A 67 -16.15 -20.65 -14.02
N GLY A 68 -15.77 -19.83 -15.00
CA GLY A 68 -15.98 -18.38 -14.98
C GLY A 68 -14.79 -17.53 -14.49
N ASP A 69 -13.66 -18.14 -14.09
CA ASP A 69 -12.44 -17.38 -13.73
C ASP A 69 -11.79 -16.67 -14.93
N ASP A 70 -12.17 -17.02 -16.15
CA ASP A 70 -11.75 -16.32 -17.37
C ASP A 70 -12.45 -14.96 -17.57
N ALA A 71 -13.44 -14.62 -16.74
CA ALA A 71 -14.16 -13.36 -16.82
C ALA A 71 -13.22 -12.16 -16.65
N TRP A 72 -13.34 -11.16 -17.54
CA TRP A 72 -12.43 -10.01 -17.60
C TRP A 72 -12.36 -9.22 -16.27
N TYR A 73 -13.49 -9.09 -15.56
CA TYR A 73 -13.57 -8.38 -14.28
C TYR A 73 -12.97 -9.17 -13.11
N ARG A 74 -12.62 -10.45 -13.30
CA ARG A 74 -11.88 -11.24 -12.31
C ARG A 74 -10.36 -11.16 -12.52
N LYS A 75 -9.88 -10.48 -13.57
CA LYS A 75 -8.45 -10.37 -13.90
C LYS A 75 -7.85 -9.14 -13.21
N PRO A 76 -7.12 -9.28 -12.09
CA PRO A 76 -6.67 -8.13 -11.29
C PRO A 76 -5.70 -7.23 -12.06
N ALA A 77 -4.82 -7.83 -12.88
CA ALA A 77 -3.89 -7.09 -13.72
C ALA A 77 -4.64 -6.21 -14.76
N LEU A 78 -5.68 -6.74 -15.38
CA LEU A 78 -6.47 -5.99 -16.37
C LEU A 78 -7.16 -4.79 -15.72
N LEU A 79 -7.82 -5.01 -14.58
CA LEU A 79 -8.49 -3.94 -13.83
C LEU A 79 -7.49 -2.91 -13.28
N GLY A 80 -6.35 -3.36 -12.75
CA GLY A 80 -5.29 -2.49 -12.23
C GLY A 80 -4.71 -1.57 -13.29
N TRP A 81 -4.37 -2.11 -14.46
CA TRP A 81 -3.91 -1.29 -15.59
C TRP A 81 -4.98 -0.34 -16.11
N GLY A 82 -6.24 -0.79 -16.19
CA GLY A 82 -7.35 0.08 -16.57
C GLY A 82 -7.52 1.26 -15.63
N ALA A 83 -7.44 1.03 -14.31
CA ALA A 83 -7.52 2.07 -13.30
C ALA A 83 -6.34 3.07 -13.41
N LEU A 84 -5.12 2.59 -13.65
CA LEU A 84 -3.94 3.45 -13.84
C LEU A 84 -4.07 4.33 -15.09
N ILE A 85 -4.51 3.76 -16.21
CA ILE A 85 -4.72 4.52 -17.46
C ILE A 85 -5.79 5.58 -17.25
N LEU A 86 -6.92 5.22 -16.64
CA LEU A 86 -8.00 6.16 -16.36
C LEU A 86 -7.51 7.30 -15.45
N ALA A 87 -6.78 6.98 -14.38
CA ALA A 87 -6.21 7.97 -13.48
C ALA A 87 -5.25 8.92 -14.22
N ALA A 88 -4.38 8.39 -15.08
CA ALA A 88 -3.46 9.21 -15.87
C ALA A 88 -4.20 10.13 -16.85
N LEU A 89 -5.23 9.62 -17.54
CA LEU A 89 -6.06 10.40 -18.46
C LEU A 89 -6.83 11.51 -17.75
N CYS A 90 -7.30 11.27 -16.53
CA CYS A 90 -7.98 12.29 -15.73
C CYS A 90 -7.03 13.28 -15.07
N TYR A 91 -5.77 12.89 -14.81
CA TYR A 91 -4.83 13.72 -14.08
C TYR A 91 -3.95 14.57 -15.01
N VAL A 92 -3.28 13.97 -15.98
CA VAL A 92 -2.22 14.63 -16.78
C VAL A 92 -2.74 15.84 -17.57
N PRO A 93 -3.86 15.77 -18.32
CA PRO A 93 -4.33 16.92 -19.12
C PRO A 93 -4.78 18.13 -18.29
N PHE A 94 -5.13 17.92 -17.02
CA PHE A 94 -5.67 18.95 -16.12
C PHE A 94 -4.65 19.45 -15.09
N SER A 95 -3.44 18.90 -15.09
CA SER A 95 -2.36 19.25 -14.16
C SER A 95 -1.14 19.90 -14.83
N LEU A 96 -1.18 20.06 -16.15
CA LEU A 96 -0.24 20.87 -16.95
C LEU A 96 -0.76 22.30 -17.08
#